data_AF-A0AAJ2AEA4-F1
#
_entry.id   AF-A0AAJ2AEA4-F1
#
_cell.length_a   1.000
_cell.length_b   1.000
_cell.length_c   1.000
_cell.angle_alpha   90.00
_cell.angle_beta   90.00
_cell.angle_gamma   90.00
#
_symmetry.space_group_name_H-M   'P 1'
#
loop_
_entity.id
_entity.type
_entity.pdbx_description
1 polymer ?
#
loop_
_entity_poly.entity_id
_entity_poly.type
_entity_poly.pdbx_seq_one_letter_code
_entity_poly.pdbx_strand_id
1 'polypeptide(L)' 'MEKEGLPTADQFLFGRGIELDDYFIEQTPVAEMLCFRDAEGREFDLPINDPELCAAVYARLKELGVRIRRLG' A
#
# COMPACT_ATOMS: atom_id res chain seq x y z
N MET A 1 -15.39 -15.80 20.46
CA MET A 1 -15.75 -15.73 19.03
C MET A 1 -14.62 -14.99 18.35
N GLU A 2 -13.60 -15.75 17.94
CA GLU A 2 -12.44 -15.25 17.22
C GLU A 2 -12.97 -14.67 15.92
N LYS A 3 -12.85 -13.34 15.74
CA LYS A 3 -13.10 -12.76 14.43
C LYS A 3 -12.02 -13.35 13.55
N GLU A 4 -12.41 -14.18 12.58
CA GLU A 4 -11.56 -14.52 11.44
C GLU A 4 -11.04 -13.20 10.90
N GLY A 5 -9.79 -12.89 11.28
CA GLY A 5 -9.27 -11.54 11.19
C GLY A 5 -9.21 -11.18 9.72
N LEU A 6 -9.89 -10.10 9.34
CA LEU A 6 -9.55 -9.41 8.09
C LEU A 6 -8.03 -9.34 8.01
N PRO A 7 -7.41 -9.68 6.87
CA PRO A 7 -5.96 -9.61 6.75
C PRO A 7 -5.54 -8.21 7.18
N THR A 8 -4.69 -8.12 8.21
CA THR A 8 -4.22 -6.84 8.70
C THR A 8 -3.48 -6.13 7.57
N ALA A 9 -3.46 -4.79 7.56
CA ALA A 9 -2.73 -4.04 6.55
C ALA A 9 -1.28 -4.56 6.39
N ASP A 10 -0.62 -4.90 7.50
CA ASP A 10 0.70 -5.54 7.51
C ASP A 10 0.72 -6.92 6.84
N GLN A 11 -0.28 -7.79 7.05
CA GLN A 11 -0.35 -9.09 6.38
C GLN A 11 -0.58 -8.93 4.86
N PHE A 12 -1.40 -7.96 4.47
CA PHE A 12 -1.66 -7.66 3.06
C PHE A 12 -0.42 -7.11 2.35
N LEU A 13 0.30 -6.19 3.00
CA LEU A 13 1.51 -5.57 2.47
C LEU A 13 2.71 -6.54 2.49
N PHE A 14 3.06 -7.06 3.66
CA PHE A 14 4.31 -7.79 3.86
C PHE A 14 4.17 -9.31 3.73
N GLY A 15 2.95 -9.84 3.59
CA GLY A 15 2.71 -11.29 3.50
C GLY A 15 3.30 -11.96 2.25
N ARG A 16 3.77 -11.18 1.27
CA ARG A 16 4.35 -11.66 0.01
C ARG A 16 5.86 -11.44 -0.09
N GLY A 17 6.51 -10.99 1.00
CA GLY A 17 7.94 -10.68 1.00
C GLY A 17 8.31 -9.38 0.27
N ILE A 18 7.34 -8.49 0.06
CA ILE A 18 7.56 -7.11 -0.43
C ILE A 18 7.94 -6.26 0.78
N GLU A 19 8.92 -5.36 0.64
CA GLU A 19 9.37 -4.50 1.73
C GLU A 19 8.70 -3.13 1.69
N LEU A 20 8.75 -2.40 2.81
CA LEU A 20 8.20 -1.03 2.87
C LEU A 20 8.83 -0.10 1.82
N ASP A 21 10.13 -0.23 1.55
CA ASP A 21 10.85 0.61 0.59
C ASP A 21 10.40 0.39 -0.86
N ASP A 22 9.78 -0.76 -1.13
CA ASP A 22 9.19 -1.06 -2.42
C ASP A 22 7.81 -0.42 -2.60
N TYR A 23 7.15 0.02 -1.51
CA TYR A 23 5.89 0.75 -1.59
C TYR A 23 6.13 2.25 -1.77
N PHE A 24 5.32 2.86 -2.63
CA PHE A 24 5.26 4.30 -2.78
C PHE A 24 3.85 4.76 -3.15
N ILE A 25 3.50 5.97 -2.73
CA ILE A 25 2.22 6.59 -3.07
C ILE A 25 2.48 7.64 -4.14
N GLU A 26 1.89 7.47 -5.31
CA GLU A 26 1.84 8.52 -6.33
C GLU A 26 0.68 9.48 -6.01
N GLN A 27 1.03 10.71 -5.68
CA GLN A 27 0.07 11.76 -5.37
C GLN A 27 -0.03 12.69 -6.57
N THR A 28 -1.16 12.63 -7.25
CA THR A 28 -1.55 13.59 -8.30
C THR A 28 -2.42 14.70 -7.69
N PRO A 29 -2.70 15.80 -8.41
CA PRO A 29 -3.58 16.86 -7.91
C PRO A 29 -5.02 16.40 -7.65
N VAL A 30 -5.44 15.29 -8.27
CA VAL A 30 -6.83 14.79 -8.24
C VAL A 30 -7.00 13.49 -7.47
N ALA A 31 -5.93 12.70 -7.27
CA ALA A 31 -5.99 11.38 -6.65
C ALA A 31 -4.63 10.93 -6.07
N GLU A 32 -4.68 10.07 -5.05
CA GLU A 32 -3.55 9.29 -4.54
C GLU A 32 -3.65 7.85 -5.08
N MET A 33 -2.54 7.28 -5.55
CA MET A 33 -2.45 5.92 -6.06
C MET A 33 -1.34 5.18 -5.32
N LEU A 34 -1.62 3.96 -4.86
CA LEU A 34 -0.65 3.11 -4.20
C LEU A 34 0.03 2.27 -5.26
N CYS A 35 1.35 2.36 -5.31
CA CYS A 35 2.18 1.59 -6.20
C CYS A 35 3.17 0.77 -5.38
N PHE A 36 3.60 -0.35 -5.95
CA PHE A 36 4.67 -1.16 -5.39
C PHE A 36 5.66 -1.54 -6.47
N ARG A 37 6.91 -1.74 -6.06
CA ARG A 37 7.98 -2.23 -6.91
C ARG A 37 8.16 -3.72 -6.67
N ASP A 38 8.21 -4.51 -7.75
CA ASP A 38 8.51 -5.93 -7.64
C ASP A 38 10.02 -6.21 -7.55
N ALA A 39 10.42 -7.45 -7.28
CA ALA A 39 11.82 -7.84 -7.17
C ALA A 39 12.62 -7.62 -8.48
N GLU A 40 11.96 -7.60 -9.64
CA GLU A 40 12.56 -7.25 -10.93
C GLU A 40 12.68 -5.73 -11.14
N GLY A 41 12.25 -4.92 -10.17
CA GLY A 41 12.33 -3.47 -10.19
C GLY A 41 11.21 -2.78 -10.97
N ARG A 42 10.15 -3.50 -11.39
CA ARG A 42 9.04 -2.89 -12.12
C ARG A 42 8.02 -2.33 -11.14
N GLU A 43 7.47 -1.18 -11.50
CA GLU A 43 6.46 -0.48 -10.73
C GLU A 43 5.07 -0.93 -11.20
N PHE A 44 4.21 -1.30 -10.26
CA PHE A 44 2.83 -1.70 -10.51
C PHE A 44 1.87 -0.97 -9.59
N ASP A 45 0.68 -0.67 -10.10
CA ASP A 45 -0.42 -0.15 -9.29
C ASP A 45 -1.00 -1.28 -8.43
N LEU A 46 -1.27 -0.97 -7.17
CA LEU A 46 -1.91 -1.89 -6.23
C LEU A 46 -3.40 -1.52 -6.05
N PRO A 47 -4.31 -2.07 -6.88
CA PRO A 47 -5.73 -1.82 -6.70
C PRO A 47 -6.25 -2.55 -5.45
N ILE A 48 -6.82 -1.80 -4.52
CA ILE A 48 -7.49 -2.33 -3.34
C ILE A 48 -8.99 -2.05 -3.49
N ASN A 49 -9.76 -3.10 -3.79
CA ASN A 49 -11.21 -2.99 -4.01
C ASN A 49 -12.01 -2.81 -2.71
N ASP A 50 -11.44 -3.19 -1.58
CA ASP A 50 -12.08 -3.08 -0.28
C ASP A 50 -11.76 -1.71 0.36
N PRO A 51 -12.77 -0.85 0.62
CA PRO A 51 -12.54 0.50 1.08
C PRO A 51 -11.98 0.55 2.51
N GLU A 52 -12.34 -0.39 3.39
CA GLU A 52 -11.84 -0.45 4.76
C GLU A 52 -10.37 -0.86 4.79
N LEU A 53 -10.00 -1.89 4.01
CA LEU A 53 -8.62 -2.33 3.83
C LEU A 53 -7.78 -1.26 3.15
N CYS A 54 -8.33 -0.58 2.15
CA CYS A 54 -7.64 0.52 1.47
C CYS A 54 -7.28 1.62 2.48
N ALA A 55 -8.25 2.12 3.25
CA ALA A 55 -8.00 3.11 4.27
C ALA A 55 -6.95 2.65 5.31
N ALA A 56 -7.03 1.39 5.75
CA ALA A 56 -6.08 0.81 6.70
C ALA A 56 -4.66 0.71 6.12
N VAL A 57 -4.51 0.29 4.86
CA VAL A 57 -3.22 0.20 4.16
C VAL A 57 -2.60 1.58 3.99
N TYR A 58 -3.36 2.56 3.51
CA TYR A 58 -2.86 3.93 3.34
C TYR A 58 -2.45 4.56 4.67
N ALA A 59 -3.26 4.39 5.72
CA ALA A 59 -2.92 4.86 7.07
C ALA A 59 -1.61 4.21 7.54
N ARG A 60 -1.52 2.88 7.42
CA ARG A 60 -0.35 2.12 7.86
C ARG A 60 0.92 2.51 7.11
N LEU A 61 0.85 2.65 5.78
CA LEU A 61 1.99 3.08 4.97
C LEU A 61 2.44 4.50 5.33
N LYS A 62 1.50 5.43 5.55
CA LYS A 62 1.81 6.79 6.00
C LYS A 62 2.44 6.81 7.39
N GLU A 63 1.96 5.99 8.34
CA GLU A 63 2.56 5.82 9.67
C GLU A 63 3.98 5.28 9.61
N LEU A 64 4.24 4.35 8.68
CA LEU A 64 5.55 3.76 8.47
C LEU A 64 6.52 4.67 7.70
N GLY A 65 6.04 5.78 7.13
CA GLY A 65 6.87 6.73 6.40
C GLY A 65 7.13 6.33 4.94
N VAL A 66 6.13 5.72 4.28
CA VAL A 66 6.18 5.36 2.85
C VAL A 66 6.59 6.56 1.98
N ARG A 67 7.27 6.28 0.87
CA ARG A 67 7.70 7.31 -0.08
C ARG A 67 6.49 7.87 -0.83
N ILE A 68 6.31 9.19 -0.83
CA ILE A 68 5.23 9.85 -1.59
C ILE A 68 5.85 10.58 -2.79
N ARG A 69 5.53 10.14 -4.01
CA ARG A 69 5.95 10.75 -5.27
C ARG A 69 4.85 11.69 -5.74
N ARG A 70 5.09 13.01 -5.68
CA ARG A 70 4.12 14.00 -6.17
C ARG A 70 4.30 14.21 -7.67
N LEU A 71 3.25 13.93 -8.44
CA LEU A 71 3.19 14.21 -9.86
C LEU A 71 2.43 15.54 -10.04
N GLY A 72 3.08 16.53 -10.65
CA GLY A 72 2.58 17.90 -10.79
C GLY A 72 2.59 18.36 -12.24
#